data_AF-A0A1M5XUD2-F1
#
_entry.id   AF-A0A1M5XUD2-F1
#
_cell.length_a   1.000
_cell.length_b   1.000
_cell.length_c   1.000
_cell.angle_alpha   90.00
_cell.angle_beta   90.00
_cell.angle_gamma   90.00
#
_symmetry.space_group_name_H-M   'P 1'
#
loop_
_entity.id
_entity.type
_entity.pdbx_description
1 polymer ?
#
loop_
_entity_poly.entity_id
_entity_poly.type
_entity_poly.pdbx_seq_one_letter_code
_entity_poly.pdbx_strand_id
1 'polypeptide(L)'
;MQKPSDQWKKLRRAVLERARRSMIEPLEVVHLALLGASALYLAGFLRLNVFGQTGEFSMASAAFILLAAAGGLLVPVLTGSALTLHFADRRLGKLLRE
;
A
#
# COMPACT_ATOMS: atom_id res chain seq x y z
N MET A 1 -27.99 27.87 10.71
CA MET A 1 -27.89 26.40 10.55
C MET A 1 -28.38 25.74 11.83
N GLN A 2 -29.34 24.81 11.74
CA GLN A 2 -29.84 24.07 12.92
C GLN A 2 -28.75 23.13 13.45
N LYS A 3 -28.62 23.03 14.77
CA LYS A 3 -27.68 22.10 15.40
C LYS A 3 -28.12 20.66 15.10
N PRO A 4 -27.21 19.77 14.69
CA PRO A 4 -27.55 18.38 14.40
C PRO A 4 -28.03 17.65 15.68
N SER A 5 -29.05 16.81 15.51
CA SER A 5 -29.59 15.99 16.61
C SER A 5 -28.55 15.00 17.13
N ASP A 6 -28.65 14.60 18.39
CA ASP A 6 -27.69 13.66 18.98
C ASP A 6 -27.78 12.26 18.36
N GLN A 7 -28.94 11.87 17.80
CA GLN A 7 -29.10 10.66 17.00
C GLN A 7 -28.29 10.73 15.70
N TRP A 8 -28.28 11.88 15.02
CA TRP A 8 -27.48 12.07 13.80
C TRP A 8 -25.98 11.95 14.08
N LYS A 9 -25.50 12.52 15.19
CA LYS A 9 -24.09 12.40 15.61
C LYS A 9 -23.71 10.94 15.90
N LYS A 10 -24.57 10.19 16.59
CA LYS A 10 -24.35 8.76 16.88
C LYS A 10 -24.31 7.94 15.58
N LEU A 11 -25.25 8.16 14.66
CA LEU A 11 -25.28 7.47 13.37
C LEU A 11 -24.03 7.78 12.53
N ARG A 12 -23.66 9.06 12.42
CA ARG A 12 -22.44 9.50 11.71
C ARG A 12 -21.20 8.81 12.27
N ARG A 13 -21.04 8.77 13.61
CA ARG A 13 -19.90 8.13 14.27
C ARG A 13 -19.85 6.62 13.97
N ALA A 14 -20.98 5.92 14.08
CA ALA A 14 -21.06 4.49 13.79
C ALA A 14 -20.72 4.16 12.32
N VAL A 15 -21.19 4.98 11.37
CA VAL A 15 -20.90 4.81 9.94
C VAL A 15 -19.41 5.06 9.66
N LEU A 16 -18.83 6.13 10.22
CA LEU A 16 -17.40 6.44 10.06
C LEU A 16 -16.50 5.36 10.66
N GLU A 17 -16.88 4.82 11.82
CA GLU A 17 -16.13 3.78 12.51
C GLU A 17 -16.20 2.44 11.75
N ARG A 18 -17.36 2.12 11.15
CA ARG A 18 -17.50 0.98 10.24
C ARG A 18 -16.66 1.16 8.98
N ALA A 19 -16.70 2.33 8.35
CA ALA A 19 -15.91 2.64 7.15
C ALA A 19 -14.41 2.52 7.44
N ARG A 20 -13.97 3.01 8.60
CA ARG A 20 -12.59 2.89 9.05
C ARG A 20 -12.17 1.43 9.25
N ARG A 21 -12.99 0.61 9.93
CA ARG A 21 -12.71 -0.82 10.09
C ARG A 21 -12.59 -1.55 8.75
N SER A 22 -13.51 -1.28 7.81
CA SER A 22 -13.44 -1.87 6.46
C SER A 22 -12.25 -1.40 5.62
N MET A 23 -11.62 -0.27 5.97
CA MET A 23 -10.42 0.23 5.30
C MET A 23 -9.11 -0.20 5.98
N ILE A 24 -9.13 -0.47 7.29
CA ILE A 24 -7.94 -0.90 8.04
C ILE A 24 -7.52 -2.33 7.65
N GLU A 25 -8.47 -3.25 7.49
CA GLU A 25 -8.20 -4.64 7.10
C GLU A 25 -7.47 -4.76 5.74
N PRO A 26 -7.88 -4.07 4.66
CA PRO A 26 -7.13 -4.08 3.41
C PRO A 26 -5.82 -3.27 3.46
N LEU A 27 -5.66 -2.33 4.39
CA LEU A 27 -4.45 -1.50 4.48
C LEU A 27 -3.22 -2.32 4.82
N GLU A 28 -3.36 -3.31 5.71
CA GLU A 28 -2.29 -4.22 6.12
C GLU A 28 -1.80 -5.05 4.92
N VAL A 29 -2.74 -5.57 4.11
CA VAL A 29 -2.43 -6.33 2.89
C VAL A 29 -1.66 -5.47 1.88
N VAL A 30 -2.06 -4.21 1.69
CA VAL A 30 -1.36 -3.29 0.77
C VAL A 30 0.05 -2.97 1.27
N HIS A 31 0.26 -2.80 2.58
CA HIS A 31 1.58 -2.58 3.16
C HIS A 31 2.49 -3.81 3.03
N LEU A 32 1.96 -5.01 3.31
CA LEU A 32 2.69 -6.27 3.12
C LEU A 32 3.08 -6.48 1.65
N ALA A 33 2.15 -6.23 0.72
CA ALA A 33 2.42 -6.30 -0.70
C ALA A 33 3.48 -5.28 -1.13
N LEU A 34 3.41 -4.05 -0.61
CA LEU A 34 4.41 -3.00 -0.90
C LEU A 34 5.79 -3.40 -0.39
N LEU A 35 5.87 -3.96 0.81
CA LEU A 35 7.12 -4.42 1.41
C LEU A 35 7.71 -5.58 0.61
N GLY A 36 6.88 -6.56 0.21
CA GLY A 36 7.30 -7.68 -0.64
C GLY A 36 7.79 -7.21 -2.02
N ALA A 37 7.04 -6.34 -2.69
CA ALA A 37 7.44 -5.78 -3.98
C ALA A 37 8.74 -4.97 -3.89
N SER A 38 8.89 -4.17 -2.82
CA SER A 38 10.11 -3.39 -2.57
C SER A 38 11.32 -4.28 -2.29
N ALA A 39 11.16 -5.33 -1.48
CA ALA A 39 12.21 -6.30 -1.19
C ALA A 39 12.65 -7.06 -2.47
N LEU A 40 11.69 -7.50 -3.29
CA LEU A 40 11.96 -8.14 -4.58
C LEU A 40 12.70 -7.20 -5.53
N TYR A 41 12.25 -5.95 -5.64
CA TYR A 41 12.91 -4.95 -6.47
C TYR A 41 14.34 -4.66 -6.00
N LEU A 42 14.54 -4.43 -4.70
CA LEU A 42 15.87 -4.19 -4.12
C LEU A 42 16.80 -5.39 -4.31
N ALA A 43 16.33 -6.61 -4.05
CA ALA A 43 17.12 -7.83 -4.26
C ALA A 43 17.52 -8.00 -5.73
N GLY A 44 16.59 -7.77 -6.65
CA GLY A 44 16.85 -7.80 -8.09
C GLY A 44 17.82 -6.70 -8.53
N PHE A 45 17.63 -5.48 -8.04
CA PHE A 45 18.52 -4.34 -8.32
C PHE A 45 19.93 -4.61 -7.81
N LEU A 46 20.09 -5.05 -6.56
CA LEU A 46 21.39 -5.38 -5.98
C LEU A 46 22.06 -6.52 -6.76
N ARG A 47 21.32 -7.58 -7.10
CA ARG A 47 21.85 -8.69 -7.93
C ARG A 47 22.37 -8.19 -9.27
N LEU A 48 21.61 -7.34 -9.96
CA LEU A 48 21.95 -6.88 -11.30
C LEU A 48 23.04 -5.80 -11.31
N ASN A 49 23.04 -4.91 -10.32
CA ASN A 49 23.97 -3.78 -10.27
C ASN A 49 25.31 -4.18 -9.62
N VAL A 50 25.29 -5.00 -8.57
CA VAL A 50 26.49 -5.38 -7.80
C VAL A 50 27.14 -6.67 -8.32
N PHE A 51 26.34 -7.62 -8.81
CA PHE A 51 26.84 -8.95 -9.25
C PHE A 51 26.71 -9.18 -10.77
N GLY A 52 26.34 -8.14 -11.53
CA GLY A 52 25.85 -8.26 -12.91
C GLY A 52 26.87 -8.56 -14.02
N GLN A 53 28.13 -8.90 -13.72
CA GLN A 53 29.15 -9.07 -14.77
C GLN A 53 29.94 -10.39 -14.76
N THR A 54 29.69 -11.33 -13.84
CA THR A 54 30.60 -12.49 -13.67
C THR A 54 30.01 -13.87 -13.97
N GLY A 55 28.77 -13.98 -14.46
CA GLY A 55 28.13 -15.28 -14.71
C GLY A 55 27.41 -15.38 -16.05
N GLU A 56 27.48 -16.55 -16.69
CA GLU A 56 26.75 -16.86 -17.93
C GLU A 56 25.24 -16.60 -17.79
N PHE A 57 24.64 -16.02 -18.83
CA PHE A 57 23.22 -15.75 -18.87
C PHE A 57 22.42 -17.06 -18.86
N SER A 58 21.67 -17.29 -17.79
CA SER A 58 20.82 -18.47 -17.60
C SER A 58 19.33 -18.09 -17.63
N MET A 59 18.45 -19.08 -17.88
CA MET A 59 17.00 -18.86 -17.77
C MET A 59 16.57 -18.38 -16.37
N ALA A 60 17.28 -18.83 -15.32
CA ALA A 60 17.03 -18.37 -13.95
C ALA A 60 17.32 -16.87 -13.78
N SER A 61 18.40 -16.35 -14.38
CA SER A 61 18.67 -14.91 -14.38
C SER A 61 17.61 -14.12 -15.13
N ALA A 62 17.10 -14.63 -16.26
CA ALA A 62 16.02 -13.99 -17.01
C ALA A 62 14.72 -13.90 -16.17
N ALA A 63 14.34 -14.99 -15.49
CA ALA A 63 13.18 -14.99 -14.60
C ALA A 63 13.34 -14.00 -13.43
N PHE A 64 14.54 -13.90 -12.84
CA PHE A 64 14.84 -12.93 -11.80
C PHE A 64 14.72 -11.47 -12.27
N ILE A 65 15.20 -11.17 -13.48
CA ILE A 65 15.07 -9.83 -14.08
C ILE A 65 13.61 -9.46 -14.26
N LEU A 66 12.79 -10.38 -14.77
CA LEU A 66 11.36 -10.16 -14.95
C LEU A 66 10.63 -9.93 -13.62
N LEU A 67 10.95 -10.72 -12.58
CA LEU A 67 10.39 -10.53 -11.24
C LEU A 67 10.80 -9.19 -10.63
N ALA A 68 12.07 -8.80 -10.80
CA ALA A 68 12.56 -7.49 -10.33
C ALA A 68 11.83 -6.35 -11.05
N ALA A 69 11.67 -6.43 -12.38
CA ALA A 69 10.94 -5.44 -13.16
C ALA A 69 9.47 -5.34 -12.75
N ALA A 70 8.80 -6.48 -12.54
CA ALA A 70 7.43 -6.53 -12.04
C ALA A 70 7.31 -5.91 -10.64
N GLY A 71 8.26 -6.21 -9.74
CA GLY A 71 8.35 -5.58 -8.42
C GLY A 71 8.51 -4.07 -8.52
N GLY A 72 9.40 -3.60 -9.39
CA GLY A 72 9.62 -2.16 -9.64
C GLY A 72 8.40 -1.43 -10.17
N LEU A 73 7.57 -2.09 -11.00
CA LEU A 73 6.30 -1.54 -11.47
C LEU A 73 5.22 -1.55 -10.37
N LEU A 74 5.20 -2.59 -9.54
CA LEU A 74 4.24 -2.74 -8.44
C LEU A 74 4.47 -1.72 -7.32
N VAL A 75 5.72 -1.36 -7.02
CA VAL A 75 6.05 -0.39 -5.96
C VAL A 75 5.30 0.94 -6.10
N PRO A 76 5.34 1.68 -7.23
CA PRO A 76 4.61 2.94 -7.35
C PRO A 76 3.09 2.77 -7.31
N VAL A 77 2.55 1.68 -7.88
CA VAL A 77 1.10 1.37 -7.84
C VAL A 77 0.62 1.13 -6.40
N LEU A 78 1.38 0.34 -5.64
CA LEU A 78 1.09 0.03 -4.24
C LEU A 78 1.31 1.25 -3.35
N THR A 79 2.34 2.06 -3.63
CA THR A 79 2.59 3.32 -2.93
C THR A 79 1.44 4.32 -3.13
N GLY A 80 0.96 4.47 -4.36
CA GLY A 80 -0.21 5.31 -4.66
C GLY A 80 -1.48 4.85 -3.94
N SER A 81 -1.71 3.53 -3.91
CA SER A 81 -2.82 2.91 -3.18
C SER A 81 -2.70 3.16 -1.67
N ALA A 82 -1.52 2.94 -1.09
CA ALA A 82 -1.26 3.16 0.32
C ALA A 82 -1.44 4.63 0.72
N LEU A 83 -0.93 5.58 -0.08
CA LEU A 83 -1.12 7.01 0.13
C LEU A 83 -2.60 7.39 0.09
N THR A 84 -3.33 6.91 -0.92
CA THR A 84 -4.77 7.21 -1.07
C THR A 84 -5.55 6.73 0.15
N LEU A 85 -5.28 5.51 0.62
CA LEU A 85 -5.89 5.00 1.85
C LEU A 85 -5.45 5.80 3.09
N HIS A 86 -4.19 6.21 3.20
CA HIS A 86 -3.71 7.00 4.33
C HIS A 86 -4.41 8.37 4.41
N PHE A 87 -4.60 9.02 3.26
CA PHE A 87 -5.38 10.26 3.19
C PHE A 87 -6.85 10.04 3.57
N ALA A 88 -7.44 8.93 3.13
CA ALA A 88 -8.80 8.56 3.52
C ALA A 88 -8.93 8.35 5.04
N ASP A 89 -8.02 7.60 5.67
CA ASP A 89 -8.01 7.38 7.13
C ASP A 89 -7.82 8.69 7.89
N ARG A 90 -6.88 9.56 7.47
CA ARG A 90 -6.72 10.89 8.10
C ARG A 90 -7.99 11.75 7.99
N ARG A 91 -8.67 11.72 6.84
CA ARG A 91 -9.90 12.50 6.62
C ARG A 91 -11.04 11.97 7.49
N LEU A 92 -11.21 10.64 7.58
CA LEU A 92 -12.17 10.00 8.49
C LEU A 92 -11.86 10.31 9.96
N GLY A 93 -10.59 10.25 10.35
CA GLY A 93 -10.14 10.56 11.70
C GLY A 93 -10.41 12.02 12.11
N LYS A 94 -10.30 12.97 11.17
CA LYS A 94 -10.71 14.36 11.41
C LYS A 94 -12.23 14.47 11.62
N LEU A 95 -13.02 13.83 10.75
CA LEU A 95 -14.48 13.81 10.84
C LEU A 95 -15.04 13.12 12.09
N LEU A 96 -14.26 12.25 12.74
CA LEU A 96 -14.61 11.59 14.00
C LEU A 96 -14.35 12.46 15.23
N ARG A 97 -13.38 13.38 15.13
CA ARG A 97 -13.01 14.34 16.20
C ARG A 97 -13.88 15.59 16.22
N GLU A 98 -14.46 15.96 15.07
CA GLU A 98 -15.54 16.95 14.94
C GLU A 98 -16.88 16.43 15.48
#